data_AF-A0AAP2JX03-F1
#
_entry.id   AF-A0AAP2JX03-F1
#
_cell.length_a   1.000
_cell.length_b   1.000
_cell.length_c   1.000
_cell.angle_alpha   90.00
_cell.angle_beta   90.00
_cell.angle_gamma   90.00
#
_symmetry.space_group_name_H-M   'P 1'
#
loop_
_entity.id
_entity.type
_entity.pdbx_description
1 polymer ?
#
loop_
_entity_poly.entity_id
_entity_poly.type
_entity_poly.pdbx_seq_one_letter_code
_entity_poly.pdbx_strand_id
1 'polypeptide(L)'
;MTNKLCHKLFGSVLPYSSIWLLGSILSIIGVSPVQAAIALDRTRAIITENDKSISLNISNENKQLPYLAQGWIENEKGEKISEPFTVLPPVQRLEPSAKSQVKIQSLPGTAVLPQDRESVFYFNLREIPPKSDKPNTLQLALQTRIKLFYRPKTIIPTREQMNTPWQEKLTLTRKDNQYTVTNPTPYYVTIVDAAPSTEGKTVDGFEPIMIAPKSSQTISGAADALGNKPVLTYINDYGGRPVLSFQCQSQSCYVVPSQKP
;
A
#
# COMPACT_ATOMS: atom_id res chain seq x y z
N MET A 1 -8.51 -85.66 -25.85
CA MET A 1 -9.34 -84.65 -26.53
C MET A 1 -8.54 -83.35 -26.56
N THR A 2 -7.60 -83.18 -27.49
CA THR A 2 -7.74 -82.57 -28.84
C THR A 2 -8.43 -81.20 -28.83
N ASN A 3 -8.01 -80.15 -29.53
CA ASN A 3 -6.77 -79.65 -30.13
C ASN A 3 -7.15 -78.29 -30.78
N LYS A 4 -6.18 -77.41 -31.04
CA LYS A 4 -6.15 -76.31 -32.04
C LYS A 4 -6.96 -75.03 -31.77
N LEU A 5 -6.34 -73.83 -31.78
CA LEU A 5 -5.71 -73.04 -32.88
C LEU A 5 -6.66 -72.70 -34.05
N CYS A 6 -6.86 -71.39 -34.29
CA CYS A 6 -6.59 -70.62 -35.54
C CYS A 6 -7.43 -69.31 -35.50
N HIS A 7 -6.87 -68.10 -35.44
CA HIS A 7 -6.29 -67.27 -36.51
C HIS A 7 -7.22 -66.95 -37.71
N LYS A 8 -7.17 -65.66 -38.11
CA LYS A 8 -7.43 -65.06 -39.45
C LYS A 8 -8.90 -64.69 -39.77
N LEU A 9 -9.29 -63.60 -40.45
CA LEU A 9 -8.68 -62.49 -41.22
C LEU A 9 -9.78 -61.42 -41.52
N PHE A 10 -9.34 -60.15 -41.71
CA PHE A 10 -9.75 -59.13 -42.71
C PHE A 10 -11.18 -58.61 -42.92
N GLY A 11 -11.24 -57.26 -43.01
CA GLY A 11 -12.07 -56.45 -43.93
C GLY A 11 -13.52 -56.24 -43.49
N SER A 12 -14.18 -55.09 -43.67
CA SER A 12 -13.91 -53.80 -44.34
C SER A 12 -15.15 -52.91 -44.08
N VAL A 13 -15.07 -51.63 -44.48
CA VAL A 13 -16.19 -50.71 -44.80
C VAL A 13 -16.78 -49.84 -43.65
N LEU A 14 -16.36 -48.56 -43.64
CA LEU A 14 -17.12 -47.38 -43.14
C LEU A 14 -18.36 -47.13 -44.02
N PRO A 15 -19.38 -46.28 -43.71
CA PRO A 15 -19.52 -45.27 -42.63
C PRO A 15 -20.94 -45.23 -41.99
N TYR A 16 -21.17 -44.21 -41.14
CA TYR A 16 -22.44 -43.59 -40.73
C TYR A 16 -22.89 -43.75 -39.27
N SER A 17 -23.14 -42.57 -38.69
CA SER A 17 -24.12 -42.26 -37.65
C SER A 17 -23.58 -42.09 -36.22
N SER A 18 -23.35 -40.81 -35.89
CA SER A 18 -23.94 -40.16 -34.71
C SER A 18 -23.44 -40.56 -33.33
N ILE A 19 -22.33 -39.98 -32.85
CA ILE A 19 -21.99 -39.97 -31.42
C ILE A 19 -21.45 -38.59 -30.99
N TRP A 20 -22.37 -37.79 -30.41
CA TRP A 20 -22.23 -36.80 -29.34
C TRP A 20 -20.92 -35.97 -29.22
N LEU A 21 -20.99 -34.72 -29.72
CA LEU A 21 -20.20 -33.62 -29.19
C LEU A 21 -20.67 -33.31 -27.74
N LEU A 22 -19.92 -33.77 -26.75
CA LEU A 22 -19.99 -33.21 -25.39
C LEU A 22 -19.15 -31.93 -25.36
N GLY A 23 -19.82 -30.80 -25.58
CA GLY A 23 -19.26 -29.47 -25.39
C GLY A 23 -19.02 -29.19 -23.91
N SER A 24 -17.76 -29.20 -23.49
CA SER A 24 -17.35 -28.70 -22.16
C SER A 24 -17.55 -27.18 -22.11
N ILE A 25 -18.66 -26.74 -21.51
CA ILE A 25 -18.89 -25.33 -21.16
C ILE A 25 -17.98 -24.99 -19.98
N LEU A 26 -16.84 -24.38 -20.27
CA LEU A 26 -15.94 -23.79 -19.29
C LEU A 26 -16.61 -22.52 -18.73
N SER A 27 -17.28 -22.64 -17.58
CA SER A 27 -17.85 -21.50 -16.86
C SER A 27 -16.72 -20.66 -16.27
N ILE A 28 -16.37 -19.58 -16.95
CA ILE A 28 -15.47 -18.53 -16.44
C ILE A 28 -16.24 -17.79 -15.34
N ILE A 29 -15.95 -18.09 -14.07
CA ILE A 29 -16.41 -17.27 -12.95
C ILE A 29 -15.60 -15.98 -12.98
N GLY A 30 -16.11 -14.99 -13.71
CA GLY A 30 -15.57 -13.63 -13.71
C GLY A 30 -15.85 -12.97 -12.37
N VAL A 31 -14.85 -12.95 -11.49
CA VAL A 31 -14.90 -12.13 -10.28
C VAL A 31 -14.77 -10.68 -10.73
N SER A 32 -15.88 -9.93 -10.77
CA SER A 32 -15.81 -8.50 -11.07
C SER A 32 -15.05 -7.79 -9.94
N PRO A 33 -14.00 -7.01 -10.24
CA PRO A 33 -13.33 -6.23 -9.21
C PRO A 33 -14.32 -5.23 -8.60
N VAL A 34 -14.44 -5.23 -7.28
CA VAL A 34 -15.15 -4.18 -6.56
C VAL A 34 -14.29 -2.92 -6.64
N GLN A 35 -14.68 -1.99 -7.51
CA GLN A 35 -14.05 -0.68 -7.64
C GLN A 35 -14.65 0.25 -6.59
N ALA A 36 -13.81 0.97 -5.84
CA ALA A 36 -14.26 2.06 -4.99
C ALA A 36 -15.04 3.09 -5.80
N ALA A 37 -16.16 3.58 -5.27
CA ALA A 37 -16.88 4.66 -5.92
C ALA A 37 -16.16 5.98 -5.67
N ILE A 38 -15.72 6.26 -4.43
CA ILE A 38 -14.91 7.45 -4.14
C ILE A 38 -13.42 7.10 -4.12
N ALA A 39 -12.66 7.61 -5.08
CA ALA A 39 -11.21 7.49 -5.16
C ALA A 39 -10.49 8.73 -4.60
N LEU A 40 -9.27 8.54 -4.09
CA LEU A 40 -8.37 9.57 -3.56
C LEU A 40 -7.10 9.61 -4.42
N ASP A 41 -6.56 10.81 -4.66
CA ASP A 41 -5.44 11.02 -5.59
C ASP A 41 -4.07 10.54 -5.11
N ARG A 42 -3.92 10.15 -3.83
CA ARG A 42 -2.65 9.73 -3.24
C ARG A 42 -2.82 8.79 -2.06
N THR A 43 -1.75 8.06 -1.75
CA THR A 43 -1.71 7.05 -0.67
C THR A 43 -1.12 7.56 0.63
N ARG A 44 -0.61 8.79 0.65
CA ARG A 44 -0.12 9.51 1.83
C ARG A 44 -0.15 11.01 1.58
N ALA A 45 -0.26 11.79 2.64
CA ALA A 45 -0.27 13.25 2.60
C ALA A 45 0.80 13.82 3.53
N ILE A 46 1.35 14.96 3.15
CA ILE A 46 2.33 15.70 3.96
C ILE A 46 1.83 17.14 4.03
N ILE A 47 1.73 17.66 5.25
CA ILE A 47 1.44 19.06 5.52
C ILE A 47 2.63 19.65 6.26
N THR A 48 3.24 20.68 5.70
CA THR A 48 4.37 21.35 6.34
C THR A 48 3.88 22.43 7.30
N GLU A 49 4.71 22.85 8.25
CA GLU A 49 4.38 23.97 9.16
C GLU A 49 3.99 25.27 8.42
N ASN A 50 4.57 25.50 7.24
CA ASN A 50 4.27 26.68 6.43
C ASN A 50 2.90 26.60 5.74
N ASP A 51 2.33 25.40 5.64
CA ASP A 51 1.05 25.17 4.98
C ASP A 51 -0.11 25.44 5.94
N LYS A 52 -0.90 26.48 5.65
CA LYS A 52 -2.18 26.70 6.33
C LYS A 52 -3.18 25.58 6.02
N SER A 53 -3.09 24.99 4.83
CA SER A 53 -3.90 23.86 4.41
C SER A 53 -3.29 23.15 3.20
N ILE A 54 -3.61 21.87 3.02
CA ILE A 54 -3.37 21.12 1.78
C ILE A 54 -4.69 20.64 1.19
N SER A 55 -4.74 20.49 -0.14
CA SER A 55 -5.89 19.91 -0.86
C SER A 55 -5.59 18.48 -1.29
N LEU A 56 -6.54 17.58 -1.08
CA LEU A 56 -6.58 16.23 -1.63
C LEU A 56 -7.69 16.14 -2.67
N ASN A 57 -7.39 15.68 -3.88
CA ASN A 57 -8.40 15.48 -4.90
C ASN A 57 -9.14 14.16 -4.68
N ILE A 58 -10.46 14.20 -4.84
CA ILE A 58 -11.32 13.03 -4.78
C ILE A 58 -12.18 12.95 -6.04
N SER A 59 -12.52 11.74 -6.47
CA SER A 59 -13.38 11.51 -7.64
C SER A 59 -14.41 10.44 -7.35
N ASN A 60 -15.62 10.63 -7.87
CA ASN A 60 -16.62 9.57 -7.93
C ASN A 60 -16.44 8.78 -9.22
N GLU A 61 -15.79 7.64 -9.15
CA GLU A 61 -15.58 6.71 -10.26
C GLU A 61 -16.88 5.96 -10.65
N ASN A 62 -17.94 6.07 -9.86
CA ASN A 62 -19.25 5.57 -10.25
C ASN A 62 -19.88 6.49 -11.32
N LYS A 63 -20.20 5.91 -12.48
CA LYS A 63 -20.74 6.64 -13.63
C LYS A 63 -22.25 6.86 -13.59
N GLN A 64 -22.95 6.24 -12.65
CA GLN A 64 -24.42 6.20 -12.63
C GLN A 64 -25.01 6.79 -11.35
N LEU A 65 -24.34 6.60 -10.22
CA LEU A 65 -24.87 6.90 -8.91
C LEU A 65 -24.06 8.00 -8.20
N PRO A 66 -24.74 8.92 -7.51
CA PRO A 66 -24.10 9.91 -6.65
C PRO A 66 -23.66 9.26 -5.33
N TYR A 67 -22.58 9.74 -4.74
CA TYR A 67 -22.05 9.26 -3.46
C TYR A 67 -21.79 10.44 -2.53
N LEU A 68 -21.89 10.23 -1.21
CA LEU A 68 -21.28 11.17 -0.26
C LEU A 68 -19.86 10.72 0.05
N ALA A 69 -18.96 11.68 0.20
CA ALA A 69 -17.61 11.49 0.70
C ALA A 69 -17.51 12.17 2.07
N GLN A 70 -17.18 11.40 3.10
CA GLN A 70 -16.97 11.88 4.47
C GLN A 70 -15.48 11.81 4.82
N GLY A 71 -14.91 12.93 5.27
CA GLY A 71 -13.50 13.04 5.64
C GLY A 71 -13.30 13.36 7.12
N TRP A 72 -12.29 12.77 7.76
CA TRP A 72 -11.86 13.11 9.12
C TRP A 72 -10.39 12.78 9.38
N ILE A 73 -9.85 13.28 10.49
CA ILE A 73 -8.49 13.00 10.97
C ILE A 73 -8.55 12.08 12.19
N GLU A 74 -7.58 11.18 12.27
CA GLU A 74 -7.27 10.41 13.47
C GLU A 74 -5.84 10.70 13.94
N ASN A 75 -5.60 10.57 15.24
CA ASN A 75 -4.25 10.59 15.81
C ASN A 75 -3.51 9.27 15.54
N GLU A 76 -2.26 9.16 16.00
CA GLU A 76 -1.44 7.95 15.86
C GLU A 76 -2.09 6.70 16.47
N LYS A 77 -2.94 6.85 17.49
CA LYS A 77 -3.69 5.76 18.15
C LYS A 77 -4.96 5.34 17.38
N GLY A 78 -5.29 6.01 16.28
CA GLY A 78 -6.51 5.76 15.51
C GLY A 78 -7.77 6.38 16.11
N GLU A 79 -7.63 7.30 17.07
CA GLU A 79 -8.76 8.00 17.66
C GLU A 79 -9.13 9.19 16.78
N LYS A 80 -10.41 9.36 16.45
CA LYS A 80 -10.89 10.51 15.69
C LYS A 80 -10.70 11.79 16.51
N ILE A 81 -10.05 12.79 15.93
CA ILE A 81 -9.73 14.07 16.56
C ILE A 81 -10.25 15.25 15.74
N SER A 82 -10.35 16.42 16.37
CA SER A 82 -10.69 17.70 15.72
C SER A 82 -9.54 18.72 15.72
N GLU A 83 -8.45 18.41 16.42
CA GLU A 83 -7.22 19.20 16.50
C GLU A 83 -6.02 18.25 16.49
N PRO A 84 -4.85 18.64 15.94
CA PRO A 84 -4.51 19.97 15.43
C PRO A 84 -4.87 20.19 13.95
N PHE A 85 -5.57 19.24 13.32
CA PHE A 85 -6.01 19.34 11.93
C PHE A 85 -7.52 19.14 11.83
N THR A 86 -8.13 19.82 10.87
CA THR A 86 -9.55 19.62 10.51
C THR A 86 -9.72 19.39 9.01
N VAL A 87 -10.81 18.73 8.65
CA VAL A 87 -11.15 18.38 7.26
C VAL A 87 -12.35 19.20 6.80
N LEU A 88 -12.19 19.88 5.65
CA LEU A 88 -13.20 20.75 5.07
C LEU A 88 -13.47 20.44 3.59
N PRO A 89 -14.73 20.24 3.17
CA PRO A 89 -15.88 19.97 4.02
C PRO A 89 -15.78 18.58 4.68
N PRO A 90 -16.36 18.36 5.88
CA PRO A 90 -16.35 17.05 6.53
C PRO A 90 -17.22 16.02 5.81
N VAL A 91 -18.25 16.46 5.07
CA VAL A 91 -19.08 15.63 4.19
C VAL A 91 -19.42 16.44 2.95
N GLN A 92 -19.35 15.82 1.77
CA GLN A 92 -19.78 16.41 0.51
C GLN A 92 -20.40 15.37 -0.42
N ARG A 93 -21.31 15.82 -1.27
CA ARG A 93 -21.93 14.99 -2.30
C ARG A 93 -21.18 15.12 -3.61
N LEU A 94 -20.86 13.98 -4.23
CA LEU A 94 -20.29 13.91 -5.56
C LEU A 94 -21.30 13.25 -6.49
N GLU A 95 -21.69 13.99 -7.54
CA GLU A 95 -22.48 13.45 -8.63
C GLU A 95 -21.70 12.38 -9.42
N PRO A 96 -22.36 11.57 -10.26
CA PRO A 96 -21.68 10.55 -11.05
C PRO A 96 -20.51 11.13 -11.87
N SER A 97 -19.36 10.46 -11.86
CA SER A 97 -18.12 10.91 -12.54
C SER A 97 -17.55 12.26 -12.07
N ALA A 98 -18.11 12.88 -11.02
CA ALA A 98 -17.67 14.19 -10.55
C ALA A 98 -16.31 14.12 -9.85
N LYS A 99 -15.54 15.19 -9.98
CA LYS A 99 -14.30 15.41 -9.23
C LYS A 99 -14.51 16.54 -8.23
N SER A 100 -13.90 16.44 -7.06
CA SER A 100 -13.92 17.46 -6.03
C SER A 100 -12.60 17.47 -5.24
N GLN A 101 -12.52 18.34 -4.23
CA GLN A 101 -11.39 18.42 -3.33
C GLN A 101 -11.85 18.40 -1.87
N VAL A 102 -11.00 17.82 -1.03
CA VAL A 102 -11.10 17.89 0.43
C VAL A 102 -9.85 18.63 0.93
N LYS A 103 -10.04 19.65 1.78
CA LYS A 103 -8.95 20.39 2.38
C LYS A 103 -8.66 19.86 3.78
N ILE A 104 -7.38 19.67 4.09
CA ILE A 104 -6.89 19.44 5.44
C ILE A 104 -6.28 20.76 5.89
N GLN A 105 -6.86 21.38 6.93
CA GLN A 105 -6.43 22.67 7.45
C GLN A 105 -5.69 22.52 8.77
N SER A 106 -4.55 23.20 8.89
CA SER A 106 -3.79 23.34 10.12
C SER A 106 -4.50 24.30 11.08
N LEU A 107 -4.63 23.89 12.34
CA LEU A 107 -5.18 24.71 13.43
C LEU A 107 -4.04 25.15 14.37
N PRO A 108 -4.27 26.15 15.27
CA PRO A 108 -3.23 26.64 16.18
C PRO A 108 -2.55 25.55 17.04
N GLY A 109 -3.23 24.43 17.28
CA GLY A 109 -2.67 23.27 17.98
C GLY A 109 -1.46 22.62 17.27
N THR A 110 -1.15 22.94 16.01
CA THR A 110 0.09 22.45 15.38
C THR A 110 1.35 23.02 16.04
N ALA A 111 1.24 24.18 16.70
CA ALA A 111 2.37 24.83 17.37
C ALA A 111 2.95 24.02 18.55
N VAL A 112 2.17 23.12 19.15
CA VAL A 112 2.63 22.27 20.26
C VAL A 112 3.21 20.92 19.80
N LEU A 113 3.18 20.63 18.50
CA LEU A 113 3.78 19.41 17.96
C LEU A 113 5.33 19.49 18.05
N PRO A 114 6.02 18.33 18.09
CA PRO A 114 7.47 18.30 18.00
C PRO A 114 7.99 19.09 16.79
N GLN A 115 8.98 19.94 17.04
CA GLN A 115 9.57 20.82 16.02
C GLN A 115 10.91 20.28 15.50
N ASP A 116 11.32 19.07 15.89
CA ASP A 116 12.59 18.44 15.52
C ASP A 116 12.41 17.13 14.73
N ARG A 117 11.15 16.72 14.49
CA ARG A 117 10.76 15.46 13.85
C ARG A 117 9.33 15.52 13.34
N GLU A 118 9.00 14.62 12.42
CA GLU A 118 7.63 14.46 11.95
C GLU A 118 6.69 13.97 13.06
N SER A 119 5.42 14.33 12.93
CA SER A 119 4.31 13.70 13.65
C SER A 119 3.39 13.00 12.66
N VAL A 120 2.86 11.82 13.02
CA VAL A 120 1.96 11.05 12.16
C VAL A 120 0.51 11.14 12.65
N PHE A 121 -0.38 11.32 11.68
CA PHE A 121 -1.83 11.29 11.80
C PHE A 121 -2.37 10.41 10.67
N TYR A 122 -3.68 10.20 10.65
CA TYR A 122 -4.34 9.48 9.55
C TYR A 122 -5.49 10.31 9.00
N PHE A 123 -5.49 10.51 7.68
CA PHE A 123 -6.66 11.03 6.97
C PHE A 123 -7.53 9.85 6.55
N ASN A 124 -8.81 9.95 6.87
CA ASN A 124 -9.80 8.96 6.50
C ASN A 124 -10.80 9.58 5.52
N LEU A 125 -11.16 8.82 4.50
CA LEU A 125 -12.18 9.13 3.51
C LEU A 125 -13.12 7.94 3.39
N ARG A 126 -14.36 8.10 3.84
CA ARG A 126 -15.41 7.08 3.74
C ARG A 126 -16.44 7.48 2.70
N GLU A 127 -16.73 6.59 1.79
CA GLU A 127 -17.86 6.76 0.88
C GLU A 127 -19.16 6.35 1.57
N ILE A 128 -20.25 7.04 1.25
CA ILE A 128 -21.59 6.67 1.68
C ILE A 128 -22.41 6.51 0.39
N PRO A 129 -22.72 5.26 0.01
CA PRO A 129 -23.49 5.01 -1.19
C PRO A 129 -24.95 5.46 -1.02
N PRO A 130 -25.69 5.72 -2.11
CA PRO A 130 -27.10 6.04 -2.03
C PRO A 130 -27.87 4.81 -1.54
N LYS A 131 -28.95 5.03 -0.79
CA LYS A 131 -29.77 3.94 -0.27
C LYS A 131 -30.29 3.06 -1.42
N SER A 132 -30.18 1.74 -1.27
CA SER A 132 -30.77 0.77 -2.19
C SER A 132 -32.30 0.74 -2.04
N ASP A 133 -33.01 0.74 -3.18
CA ASP A 133 -34.47 0.55 -3.22
C ASP A 133 -34.87 -0.95 -3.29
N LYS A 134 -33.89 -1.85 -3.39
CA LYS A 134 -34.14 -3.29 -3.46
C LYS A 134 -34.22 -3.90 -2.05
N PRO A 135 -35.20 -4.78 -1.78
CA PRO A 135 -35.22 -5.53 -0.53
C PRO A 135 -34.05 -6.51 -0.47
N ASN A 136 -33.60 -6.82 0.75
CA ASN A 136 -32.58 -7.83 1.04
C ASN A 136 -31.23 -7.61 0.33
N THR A 137 -30.77 -6.36 0.23
CA THR A 137 -29.46 -6.04 -0.34
C THR A 137 -28.39 -5.80 0.71
N LEU A 138 -27.25 -6.47 0.58
CA LEU A 138 -26.01 -6.07 1.24
C LEU A 138 -25.38 -4.91 0.46
N GLN A 139 -25.05 -3.83 1.15
CA GLN A 139 -24.42 -2.66 0.58
C GLN A 139 -23.05 -2.45 1.21
N LEU A 140 -22.01 -2.39 0.36
CA LEU A 140 -20.64 -2.14 0.79
C LEU A 140 -20.34 -0.65 0.70
N ALA A 141 -19.60 -0.14 1.69
CA ALA A 141 -19.09 1.22 1.73
C ALA A 141 -17.60 1.15 2.05
N LEU A 142 -16.76 1.62 1.12
CA LEU A 142 -15.31 1.61 1.31
C LEU A 142 -14.84 2.81 2.12
N GLN A 143 -13.78 2.57 2.89
CA GLN A 143 -13.07 3.60 3.65
C GLN A 143 -11.58 3.54 3.30
N THR A 144 -11.08 4.63 2.74
CA THR A 144 -9.65 4.82 2.51
C THR A 144 -9.03 5.51 3.72
N ARG A 145 -7.99 4.91 4.29
CA ARG A 145 -7.21 5.47 5.40
C ARG A 145 -5.76 5.62 4.96
N ILE A 146 -5.26 6.86 4.92
CA ILE A 146 -3.88 7.16 4.52
C ILE A 146 -3.14 7.89 5.64
N LYS A 147 -1.81 7.74 5.64
CA LYS A 147 -0.96 8.45 6.60
C LYS A 147 -0.89 9.93 6.22
N LEU A 148 -1.06 10.80 7.20
CA LEU A 148 -0.86 12.25 7.13
C LEU A 148 0.36 12.60 8.00
N PHE A 149 1.42 13.09 7.38
CA PHE A 149 2.62 13.51 8.10
C PHE A 149 2.62 15.03 8.27
N TYR A 150 2.73 15.48 9.52
CA TYR A 150 3.09 16.86 9.81
C TYR A 150 4.61 17.00 9.80
N ARG A 151 5.12 17.90 8.97
CA ARG A 151 6.57 18.15 8.82
C ARG A 151 6.92 19.57 9.29
N PRO A 152 7.55 19.73 10.47
CA PRO A 152 7.93 21.05 10.96
C PRO A 152 8.96 21.73 10.06
N LYS A 153 9.01 23.07 10.08
CA LYS A 153 9.81 23.87 9.14
C LYS A 153 11.31 23.54 9.17
N THR A 154 11.80 23.16 10.34
CA THR A 154 13.21 22.85 10.64
C THR A 154 13.74 21.63 9.90
N ILE A 155 12.84 20.76 9.43
CA ILE A 155 13.17 19.51 8.73
C ILE A 155 12.46 19.42 7.37
N ILE A 156 12.07 20.55 6.78
CA ILE A 156 11.67 20.55 5.38
C ILE A 156 12.94 20.28 4.56
N PRO A 157 13.00 19.18 3.77
CA PRO A 157 14.22 18.82 3.07
C PRO A 157 14.57 19.86 2.00
N THR A 158 15.84 20.24 1.94
CA THR A 158 16.34 21.07 0.83
C THR A 158 16.31 20.27 -0.48
N ARG A 159 16.38 20.97 -1.62
CA ARG A 159 16.43 20.30 -2.92
C ARG A 159 17.63 19.36 -3.07
N GLU A 160 18.74 19.69 -2.43
CA GLU A 160 19.92 18.82 -2.37
C GLU A 160 19.66 17.56 -1.53
N GLN A 161 19.03 17.71 -0.36
CA GLN A 161 18.65 16.57 0.49
C GLN A 161 17.61 15.66 -0.18
N MET A 162 16.79 16.18 -1.08
CA MET A 162 15.89 15.35 -1.91
C MET A 162 16.64 14.50 -2.94
N ASN A 163 17.85 14.91 -3.36
CA ASN A 163 18.68 14.15 -4.29
C ASN A 163 19.43 13.00 -3.60
N THR A 164 19.59 13.06 -2.29
CA THR A 164 20.18 12.01 -1.43
C THR A 164 19.13 11.61 -0.38
N PRO A 165 18.23 10.68 -0.72
CA PRO A 165 17.08 10.33 0.11
C PRO A 165 17.50 10.00 1.54
N TRP A 166 16.83 10.57 2.54
CA TRP A 166 17.17 10.35 3.96
C TRP A 166 17.03 8.88 4.37
N GLN A 167 16.24 8.09 3.64
CA GLN A 167 16.09 6.64 3.84
C GLN A 167 17.40 5.88 3.61
N GLU A 168 18.37 6.44 2.88
CA GLU A 168 19.71 5.88 2.75
C GLU A 168 20.51 5.91 4.07
N LYS A 169 20.05 6.69 5.07
CA LYS A 169 20.65 6.74 6.40
C LYS A 169 20.17 5.61 7.33
N LEU A 170 19.25 4.76 6.86
CA LEU A 170 18.84 3.60 7.64
C LEU A 170 20.01 2.62 7.79
N THR A 171 20.09 1.99 8.96
CA THR A 171 21.03 0.90 9.21
C THR A 171 20.29 -0.33 9.69
N LEU A 172 20.85 -1.50 9.43
CA LEU A 172 20.36 -2.76 9.98
C LEU A 172 21.38 -3.31 10.97
N THR A 173 20.89 -3.87 12.06
CA THR A 173 21.71 -4.67 12.97
C THR A 173 21.10 -6.06 13.08
N ARG A 174 21.89 -7.06 12.73
CA ARG A 174 21.54 -8.46 12.90
C ARG A 174 21.77 -8.86 14.35
N LYS A 175 20.71 -9.31 15.02
CA LYS A 175 20.79 -9.93 16.33
C LYS A 175 19.99 -11.23 16.28
N ASP A 176 20.65 -12.33 16.61
CA ASP A 176 20.11 -13.67 16.44
C ASP A 176 19.63 -13.89 14.99
N ASN A 177 18.40 -14.37 14.81
CA ASN A 177 17.79 -14.55 13.48
C ASN A 177 16.86 -13.40 13.08
N GLN A 178 17.10 -12.18 13.57
CA GLN A 178 16.29 -11.00 13.24
C GLN A 178 17.15 -9.79 12.88
N TYR A 179 16.64 -8.96 11.97
CA TYR A 179 17.21 -7.64 11.67
C TYR A 179 16.44 -6.56 12.44
N THR A 180 17.17 -5.67 13.08
CA THR A 180 16.62 -4.44 13.64
C THR A 180 17.00 -3.27 12.75
N VAL A 181 16.01 -2.55 12.22
CA VAL A 181 16.23 -1.31 11.48
C VAL A 181 16.38 -0.18 12.47
N THR A 182 17.38 0.66 12.28
CA THR A 182 17.53 1.92 13.00
C THR A 182 17.27 3.08 12.04
N ASN A 183 16.34 3.94 12.41
CA ASN A 183 16.03 5.18 11.71
C ASN A 183 16.59 6.37 12.49
N PRO A 184 17.79 6.88 12.15
CA PRO A 184 18.36 8.05 12.81
C PRO A 184 17.73 9.37 12.32
N THR A 185 16.84 9.33 11.32
CA THR A 185 16.31 10.52 10.65
C THR A 185 15.13 11.13 11.42
N PRO A 186 14.79 12.40 11.16
CA PRO A 186 13.62 13.03 11.78
C PRO A 186 12.30 12.69 11.07
N TYR A 187 12.30 11.74 10.12
CA TYR A 187 11.14 11.37 9.30
C TYR A 187 10.65 9.96 9.63
N TYR A 188 9.36 9.69 9.45
CA TYR A 188 8.84 8.32 9.45
C TYR A 188 9.24 7.58 8.17
N VAL A 189 9.73 6.35 8.30
CA VAL A 189 10.07 5.50 7.14
C VAL A 189 9.19 4.26 7.13
N THR A 190 8.47 4.04 6.03
CA THR A 190 7.63 2.84 5.86
C THR A 190 8.35 1.84 4.96
N ILE A 191 8.64 0.65 5.49
CA ILE A 191 9.19 -0.48 4.76
C ILE A 191 8.03 -1.41 4.39
N VAL A 192 7.93 -1.77 3.11
CA VAL A 192 6.83 -2.58 2.55
C VAL A 192 7.28 -3.89 1.93
N ASP A 193 8.59 -4.10 1.84
CA ASP A 193 9.16 -5.34 1.35
C ASP A 193 10.55 -5.55 1.95
N ALA A 194 10.91 -6.81 2.13
CA ALA A 194 12.25 -7.24 2.51
C ALA A 194 12.60 -8.53 1.75
N ALA A 195 13.69 -8.50 0.99
CA ALA A 195 14.12 -9.58 0.11
C ALA A 195 15.63 -9.84 0.24
N PRO A 196 16.13 -11.03 -0.11
CA PRO A 196 17.57 -11.34 -0.09
C PRO A 196 18.38 -10.71 -1.23
N SER A 197 17.69 -10.19 -2.25
CA SER A 197 18.29 -9.54 -3.43
C SER A 197 17.25 -8.67 -4.14
N THR A 198 17.67 -7.85 -5.11
CA THR A 198 16.80 -6.95 -5.87
C THR A 198 15.78 -7.67 -6.76
N GLU A 199 16.08 -8.90 -7.17
CA GLU A 199 15.18 -9.77 -7.95
C GLU A 199 14.53 -10.86 -7.06
N GLY A 200 14.86 -10.86 -5.77
CA GLY A 200 14.33 -11.79 -4.79
C GLY A 200 12.86 -11.51 -4.50
N LYS A 201 12.14 -12.55 -4.05
CA LYS A 201 10.79 -12.38 -3.50
C LYS A 201 10.88 -11.91 -2.05
N THR A 202 9.83 -11.24 -1.59
CA THR A 202 9.58 -10.96 -0.17
C THR A 202 9.80 -12.22 0.66
N VAL A 203 10.54 -12.11 1.76
CA VAL A 203 10.76 -13.25 2.67
C VAL A 203 9.47 -13.61 3.40
N ASP A 204 9.29 -14.90 3.65
CA ASP A 204 8.12 -15.40 4.38
C ASP A 204 8.04 -14.78 5.79
N GLY A 205 6.82 -14.40 6.18
CA GLY A 205 6.54 -13.78 7.47
C GLY A 205 6.97 -12.32 7.59
N PHE A 206 7.38 -11.67 6.49
CA PHE A 206 7.55 -10.22 6.49
C PHE A 206 6.19 -9.49 6.49
N GLU A 207 6.05 -8.55 7.42
CA GLU A 207 4.93 -7.63 7.56
C GLU A 207 5.44 -6.18 7.35
N PRO A 208 4.72 -5.33 6.61
CA PRO A 208 5.08 -3.93 6.45
C PRO A 208 5.16 -3.20 7.80
N ILE A 209 6.22 -2.42 7.99
CA ILE A 209 6.47 -1.67 9.23
C ILE A 209 6.67 -0.19 8.94
N MET A 210 6.29 0.66 9.91
CA MET A 210 6.56 2.09 9.88
C MET A 210 7.42 2.46 11.08
N ILE A 211 8.65 2.86 10.80
CA ILE A 211 9.65 3.16 11.80
C ILE A 211 9.56 4.66 12.12
N ALA A 212 9.38 4.99 13.39
CA ALA A 212 9.27 6.36 13.87
C ALA A 212 10.60 7.12 13.73
N PRO A 213 10.57 8.47 13.77
CA PRO A 213 11.77 9.28 13.79
C PRO A 213 12.67 8.94 14.99
N LYS A 214 13.98 8.84 14.76
CA LYS A 214 15.00 8.61 15.81
C LYS A 214 14.70 7.36 16.65
N SER A 215 14.20 6.29 16.01
CA SER A 215 13.83 5.04 16.68
C SER A 215 14.38 3.82 15.94
N SER A 216 14.27 2.65 16.58
CA SER A 216 14.59 1.37 15.96
C SER A 216 13.41 0.41 16.07
N GLN A 217 13.27 -0.49 15.12
CA GLN A 217 12.23 -1.51 15.12
C GLN A 217 12.74 -2.80 14.47
N THR A 218 12.34 -3.93 15.04
CA THR A 218 12.68 -5.25 14.50
C THR A 218 11.82 -5.56 13.28
N ILE A 219 12.46 -6.03 12.21
CA ILE A 219 11.79 -6.50 11.01
C ILE A 219 11.34 -7.94 11.24
N SER A 220 10.09 -8.21 10.91
CA SER A 220 9.53 -9.55 10.80
C SER A 220 10.09 -10.28 9.57
N GLY A 221 10.36 -11.57 9.68
CA GLY A 221 11.06 -12.35 8.66
C GLY A 221 12.48 -12.70 9.11
N ALA A 222 12.91 -13.93 8.79
CA ALA A 222 14.18 -14.45 9.30
C ALA A 222 15.38 -13.72 8.67
N ALA A 223 16.33 -13.28 9.49
CA ALA A 223 17.58 -12.67 9.01
C ALA A 223 18.39 -13.63 8.12
N ASP A 224 18.33 -14.93 8.40
CA ASP A 224 18.91 -15.97 7.55
C ASP A 224 18.33 -15.98 6.14
N ALA A 225 17.02 -15.80 6.00
CA ALA A 225 16.33 -15.74 4.70
C ALA A 225 16.68 -14.47 3.92
N LEU A 226 16.99 -13.38 4.61
CA LEU A 226 17.43 -12.11 4.03
C LEU A 226 18.93 -12.09 3.67
N GLY A 227 19.73 -12.98 4.27
CA GLY A 227 21.16 -13.09 4.01
C GLY A 227 21.97 -11.86 4.42
N ASN A 228 23.19 -11.72 3.85
CA ASN A 228 24.15 -10.66 4.18
C ASN A 228 24.07 -9.43 3.26
N LYS A 229 23.16 -9.44 2.30
CA LYS A 229 22.89 -8.31 1.39
C LYS A 229 21.38 -8.04 1.31
N PRO A 230 20.72 -7.79 2.45
CA PRO A 230 19.28 -7.58 2.47
C PRO A 230 18.90 -6.39 1.60
N VAL A 231 17.75 -6.49 0.97
CA VAL A 231 17.16 -5.45 0.14
C VAL A 231 15.82 -5.08 0.73
N LEU A 232 15.65 -3.80 1.08
CA LEU A 232 14.40 -3.29 1.61
C LEU A 232 13.74 -2.34 0.63
N THR A 233 12.43 -2.45 0.45
CA THR A 233 11.66 -1.48 -0.33
C THR A 233 10.89 -0.57 0.60
N TYR A 234 11.04 0.75 0.41
CA TYR A 234 10.33 1.75 1.23
C TYR A 234 9.32 2.53 0.41
N ILE A 235 8.35 3.17 1.06
CA ILE A 235 7.45 4.14 0.42
C ILE A 235 8.03 5.55 0.57
N ASN A 236 8.26 6.25 -0.54
CA ASN A 236 8.68 7.66 -0.54
C ASN A 236 7.47 8.62 -0.39
N ASP A 237 7.72 9.93 -0.36
CA ASP A 237 6.67 10.95 -0.19
C ASP A 237 5.59 10.92 -1.28
N TYR A 238 5.93 10.41 -2.47
CA TYR A 238 5.05 10.34 -3.65
C TYR A 238 4.32 8.99 -3.78
N GLY A 239 4.47 8.08 -2.82
CA GLY A 239 3.90 6.73 -2.88
C GLY A 239 4.68 5.76 -3.77
N GLY A 240 5.80 6.20 -4.34
CA GLY A 240 6.73 5.34 -5.06
C GLY A 240 7.42 4.36 -4.12
N ARG A 241 7.98 3.28 -4.70
CA ARG A 241 8.58 2.16 -3.96
C ARG A 241 10.07 1.98 -4.31
N PRO A 242 10.97 2.91 -3.93
CA PRO A 242 12.38 2.74 -4.21
C PRO A 242 12.99 1.65 -3.32
N VAL A 243 14.11 1.13 -3.81
CA VAL A 243 14.83 0.02 -3.19
C VAL A 243 16.07 0.52 -2.46
N LEU A 244 16.34 -0.02 -1.28
CA LEU A 244 17.56 0.16 -0.51
C LEU A 244 18.32 -1.18 -0.48
N SER A 245 19.46 -1.22 -1.13
CA SER A 245 20.36 -2.37 -1.09
C SER A 245 21.33 -2.20 0.07
N PHE A 246 21.37 -3.16 0.99
CA PHE A 246 22.30 -3.13 2.11
C PHE A 246 23.49 -4.05 1.87
N GLN A 247 24.61 -3.72 2.50
CA GLN A 247 25.76 -4.60 2.63
C GLN A 247 26.14 -4.74 4.10
N CYS A 248 26.18 -5.98 4.58
CA CYS A 248 26.52 -6.28 5.97
C CYS A 248 28.03 -6.48 6.16
N GLN A 249 28.57 -5.82 7.18
CA GLN A 249 29.89 -6.06 7.73
C GLN A 249 29.69 -6.58 9.16
N SER A 250 29.96 -7.87 9.37
CA SER A 250 29.63 -8.59 10.60
C SER A 250 28.12 -8.50 10.90
N GLN A 251 27.72 -7.88 12.02
CA GLN A 251 26.32 -7.74 12.43
C GLN A 251 25.68 -6.44 11.95
N SER A 252 26.43 -5.50 11.40
CA SER A 252 25.91 -4.18 11.00
C SER A 252 25.83 -4.08 9.49
N CYS A 253 24.71 -3.59 8.96
CA CYS A 253 24.50 -3.39 7.54
C CYS A 253 24.17 -1.93 7.23
N TYR A 254 24.74 -1.45 6.13
CA TYR A 254 24.62 -0.07 5.67
C TYR A 254 24.09 -0.07 4.24
N VAL A 255 23.32 0.96 3.90
CA VAL A 255 22.84 1.16 2.53
C VAL A 255 24.04 1.40 1.61
N VAL A 256 24.09 0.66 0.51
CA VAL A 256 25.01 0.91 -0.59
C VAL A 256 24.30 1.88 -1.54
N PRO A 257 24.84 3.10 -1.76
CA PRO A 257 24.23 4.04 -2.69
C PRO A 257 24.11 3.40 -4.08
N SER A 258 22.92 3.49 -4.66
CA SER A 258 22.70 3.10 -6.06
C SER A 258 23.62 3.94 -6.94
N GLN A 259 24.48 3.32 -7.77
CA GLN A 259 25.23 4.06 -8.78
C GLN A 259 24.22 4.74 -9.68
N LYS A 260 24.10 6.07 -9.57
CA LYS A 260 23.34 6.85 -10.55
C LYS A 260 24.08 6.73 -11.87
N PRO A 261 23.42 6.30 -12.97
CA PRO A 261 24.03 6.34 -14.29
C PRO A 261 24.39 7.78 -14.70
#